data_AF-A0A9J7AEP7-F1
#
_entry.id   AF-A0A9J7AEP7-F1
#
_cell.length_a   1.000
_cell.length_b   1.000
_cell.length_c   1.000
_cell.angle_alpha   90.00
_cell.angle_beta   90.00
_cell.angle_gamma   90.00
#
_symmetry.space_group_name_H-M   'P 1'
#
loop_
_entity.id
_entity.type
_entity.pdbx_description
1 polymer ?
#
loop_
_entity_poly.entity_id
_entity_poly.type
_entity_poly.pdbx_seq_one_letter_code
_entity_poly.pdbx_strand_id
1 'polypeptide(L)'
;MTTSSTPPGDFKQSVKEICQQPELNPQELDDLLHYQNTLLQPAPSWQQRLKSPMAGWLASVLLILGIMLYHLQPQDYRQEIAYEVVKNHLKLKPLDIQTNRLKELQAYFTQLDFSPSRSNILEQKMKLADKYMLGGRYCSIKGVTAAQLRYQTPDLHTFYQVPYNPKLHGDIPDVSQQQMPDTLQVNGLEVQLWRENGLLMVLVGEG
;
A
#
# COMPACT_ATOMS: atom_id res chain seq x y z
N MET A 1 24.10 -81.22 54.00
CA MET A 1 24.74 -80.58 55.17
C MET A 1 24.40 -79.09 55.08
N THR A 2 23.26 -78.69 55.66
CA THR A 2 23.13 -78.02 56.99
C THR A 2 23.56 -76.56 56.94
N THR A 3 22.66 -75.60 56.63
CA THR A 3 21.72 -74.84 57.52
C THR A 3 22.36 -73.71 58.33
N SER A 4 21.81 -72.49 58.22
CA SER A 4 21.50 -71.52 59.31
C SER A 4 21.35 -70.10 58.70
N SER A 5 20.13 -69.56 58.55
CA SER A 5 19.20 -68.99 59.55
C SER A 5 19.42 -67.48 59.78
N THR A 6 18.50 -66.67 59.28
CA THR A 6 18.25 -65.29 59.74
C THR A 6 17.73 -65.30 61.18
N PRO A 7 17.97 -64.25 61.97
CA PRO A 7 16.83 -63.55 62.57
C PRO A 7 16.97 -62.00 62.54
N PRO A 8 15.91 -61.26 62.88
CA PRO A 8 15.60 -59.95 62.31
C PRO A 8 15.89 -58.80 63.29
N GLY A 9 16.70 -57.84 62.85
CA GLY A 9 17.12 -56.67 63.62
C GLY A 9 16.65 -55.36 63.00
N ASP A 10 15.38 -55.04 63.25
CA ASP A 10 14.94 -53.69 63.62
C ASP A 10 14.85 -52.58 62.54
N PHE A 11 13.99 -52.80 61.54
CA PHE A 11 13.44 -51.72 60.70
C PHE A 11 12.77 -50.60 61.52
N LYS A 12 12.25 -50.93 62.72
CA LYS A 12 11.68 -49.93 63.64
C LYS A 12 12.76 -49.04 64.27
N GLN A 13 13.99 -49.54 64.47
CA GLN A 13 15.13 -48.71 64.86
C GLN A 13 15.55 -47.74 63.76
N SER A 14 15.64 -48.19 62.50
CA SER A 14 16.00 -47.31 61.38
C SER A 14 14.96 -46.20 61.13
N VAL A 15 13.67 -46.49 61.29
CA VAL A 15 12.61 -45.46 61.19
C VAL A 15 12.64 -44.51 62.41
N LYS A 16 13.01 -45.00 63.59
CA LYS A 16 13.11 -44.19 64.81
C LYS A 16 14.31 -43.22 64.75
N GLU A 17 15.43 -43.62 64.15
CA GLU A 17 16.60 -42.75 63.94
C GLU A 17 16.31 -41.64 62.92
N ILE A 18 15.61 -41.95 61.82
CA ILE A 18 15.25 -40.96 60.80
C ILE A 18 14.25 -39.91 61.33
N CYS A 19 13.34 -40.30 62.23
CA CYS A 19 12.39 -39.37 62.85
C CYS A 19 12.95 -38.61 64.08
N GLN A 20 14.19 -38.88 64.50
CA GLN A 20 14.82 -38.27 65.69
C GLN A 20 15.76 -37.09 65.40
N GLN A 21 15.85 -36.62 64.14
CA GLN A 21 16.48 -35.33 63.82
C GLN A 21 15.41 -34.29 63.44
N PRO A 22 14.76 -33.62 64.41
CA PRO A 22 13.75 -32.61 64.12
C PRO A 22 14.30 -31.18 64.06
N GLU A 23 15.60 -30.95 63.88
CA GLU A 23 16.13 -29.60 63.72
C GLU A 23 17.16 -29.55 62.59
N LEU A 24 16.80 -28.85 61.52
CA LEU A 24 17.75 -28.41 60.49
C LEU A 24 18.90 -27.69 61.20
N ASN A 25 20.14 -28.04 60.87
CA ASN A 25 21.30 -27.34 61.41
C ASN A 25 21.14 -25.84 61.07
N PRO A 26 21.38 -24.91 62.02
CA PRO A 26 21.28 -23.48 61.76
C PRO A 26 21.97 -23.03 60.47
N GLN A 27 23.04 -23.71 60.04
CA GLN A 27 23.72 -23.47 58.77
C GLN A 27 22.89 -23.84 57.54
N GLU A 28 22.15 -24.95 57.55
CA GLU A 28 21.29 -25.36 56.43
C GLU A 28 20.04 -24.48 56.34
N LEU A 29 19.54 -24.01 57.48
CA LEU A 29 18.47 -23.03 57.53
C LEU A 29 18.93 -21.69 56.95
N ASP A 30 20.13 -21.22 57.31
CA ASP A 30 20.72 -20.00 56.74
C ASP A 30 20.95 -20.13 55.23
N ASP A 31 21.43 -21.29 54.76
CA ASP A 31 21.62 -21.54 53.32
C ASP A 31 20.29 -21.54 52.57
N LEU A 32 19.21 -22.10 53.15
CA LEU A 32 17.87 -22.06 52.55
C LEU A 32 17.27 -20.65 52.57
N LEU A 33 17.46 -19.89 53.66
CA LEU A 33 17.04 -18.49 53.72
C LEU A 33 17.82 -17.63 52.72
N HIS A 34 19.11 -17.92 52.54
CA HIS A 34 19.94 -17.24 51.54
C HIS A 34 19.48 -17.57 50.12
N TYR A 35 19.11 -18.83 49.85
CA TYR A 35 18.53 -19.24 48.56
C TYR A 35 17.16 -18.61 48.30
N GLN A 36 16.32 -18.53 49.33
CA GLN A 36 15.01 -17.89 49.21
C GLN A 36 15.18 -16.39 48.92
N ASN A 37 16.11 -15.73 49.58
CA ASN A 37 16.41 -14.31 49.37
C ASN A 37 17.00 -14.02 47.99
N THR A 38 17.82 -14.91 47.41
CA THR A 38 18.30 -14.75 46.03
C THR A 38 17.22 -15.00 44.98
N LEU A 39 16.30 -15.95 45.21
CA LEU A 39 15.18 -16.21 44.30
C LEU A 39 14.08 -15.14 44.37
N LEU A 40 13.96 -14.44 45.50
CA LEU A 40 13.02 -13.34 45.72
C LEU A 40 13.56 -11.97 45.32
N GLN A 41 14.80 -11.87 44.82
CA GLN A 41 15.26 -10.61 44.23
C GLN A 41 14.45 -10.32 42.96
N PRO A 42 13.71 -9.20 42.89
CA PRO A 42 12.98 -8.87 41.69
C PRO A 42 13.99 -8.67 40.55
N ALA A 43 13.83 -9.45 39.47
CA ALA A 43 14.58 -9.21 38.23
C ALA A 43 14.44 -7.72 37.85
N PRO A 44 15.50 -7.05 37.38
CA PRO A 44 15.42 -5.64 37.03
C PRO A 44 14.33 -5.46 35.98
N SER A 45 13.24 -4.80 36.37
CA SER A 45 12.09 -4.58 35.51
C SER A 45 12.55 -3.90 34.21
N TRP A 46 12.07 -4.37 33.05
CA TRP A 46 12.27 -3.72 31.75
C TRP A 46 12.08 -2.20 31.86
N GLN A 47 11.08 -1.77 32.63
CA GLN A 47 10.71 -0.38 32.85
C GLN A 47 11.84 0.49 33.44
N GLN A 48 12.81 -0.09 34.14
CA GLN A 48 13.95 0.65 34.69
C GLN A 48 15.09 0.89 33.68
N ARG A 49 15.14 0.18 32.55
CA ARG A 49 16.11 0.45 31.46
C ARG A 49 15.69 1.63 30.57
N LEU A 50 14.47 2.14 30.73
CA LEU A 50 13.90 3.24 29.94
C LEU A 50 13.87 4.59 30.69
N LYS A 51 14.77 4.81 31.66
CA LYS A 51 14.84 6.03 32.47
C LYS A 51 15.80 7.10 31.94
N SER A 52 16.16 7.07 30.65
CA SER A 52 16.85 8.23 30.05
C SER A 52 15.82 9.13 29.36
N PRO A 53 15.56 10.35 29.86
CA PRO A 53 14.69 11.29 29.14
C PRO A 53 15.25 11.58 27.74
N MET A 54 16.56 11.40 27.51
CA MET A 54 17.20 11.55 26.20
C MET A 54 16.71 10.55 25.14
N ALA A 55 16.29 9.32 25.51
CA ALA A 55 15.80 8.34 24.55
C ALA A 55 14.47 8.78 23.90
N GLY A 56 13.60 9.45 24.65
CA GLY A 56 12.33 9.99 24.14
C GLY A 56 12.52 11.14 23.14
N TRP A 57 13.50 12.02 23.39
CA TRP A 57 13.84 13.11 22.47
C TRP A 57 14.37 12.58 21.14
N LEU A 58 15.27 11.58 21.17
CA LEU A 58 15.86 11.02 19.96
C LEU A 58 14.80 10.31 19.09
N ALA A 59 13.89 9.57 19.70
CA ALA A 59 12.78 8.92 18.99
C ALA A 59 11.81 9.94 18.36
N SER A 60 11.51 11.04 19.06
CA SER A 60 10.62 12.09 18.55
C SER A 60 11.25 12.85 17.37
N VAL A 61 12.55 13.13 17.42
CA VAL A 61 13.29 13.76 16.31
C VAL A 61 13.32 12.84 15.09
N LEU A 62 13.56 11.54 15.27
CA LEU A 62 13.54 10.57 14.17
C LEU A 62 12.13 10.43 13.56
N LEU A 63 11.08 10.46 14.38
CA LEU A 63 9.70 10.43 13.92
C LEU A 63 9.36 11.67 13.08
N ILE A 64 9.67 12.87 13.58
CA ILE A 64 9.42 14.13 12.88
C ILE A 64 10.24 14.20 11.58
N LEU A 65 11.51 13.78 11.63
CA LEU A 65 12.35 13.69 10.44
C LEU A 65 11.79 12.69 9.43
N GLY A 66 11.30 11.53 9.87
CA GLY A 66 10.64 10.56 9.00
C GLY A 66 9.38 11.12 8.33
N ILE A 67 8.53 11.81 9.08
CA ILE A 67 7.32 12.47 8.54
C ILE A 67 7.71 13.59 7.56
N MET A 68 8.71 14.39 7.90
CA MET A 68 9.21 15.45 7.04
C MET A 68 9.74 14.87 5.72
N LEU A 69 10.62 13.87 5.78
CA LEU A 69 11.17 13.20 4.60
C LEU A 69 10.09 12.53 3.75
N TYR A 70 9.05 11.97 4.37
CA TYR A 70 7.89 11.42 3.65
C TYR A 70 7.14 12.51 2.87
N HIS A 71 6.92 13.68 3.47
CA HIS A 71 6.29 14.81 2.77
C HIS A 71 7.16 15.43 1.67
N LEU A 72 8.48 15.22 1.71
CA LEU A 72 9.41 15.64 0.66
C LEU A 72 9.46 14.67 -0.53
N GLN A 73 8.79 13.52 -0.45
CA GLN A 73 8.75 12.57 -1.57
C GLN A 73 7.94 13.18 -2.72
N PRO A 74 8.51 13.30 -3.94
CA PRO A 74 7.80 13.85 -5.08
C PRO A 74 6.61 12.96 -5.42
N GLN A 75 5.43 13.55 -5.52
CA GLN A 75 4.21 12.85 -5.93
C GLN A 75 4.29 12.53 -7.43
N ASP A 76 4.20 11.25 -7.77
CA ASP A 76 4.16 10.82 -9.17
C ASP A 76 2.71 10.81 -9.67
N TYR A 77 2.24 12.00 -10.07
CA TYR A 77 0.89 12.20 -10.61
C TYR A 77 0.60 11.31 -11.83
N ARG A 78 1.61 11.03 -12.67
CA ARG A 78 1.45 10.21 -13.88
C ARG A 78 1.07 8.78 -13.51
N GLN A 79 1.77 8.21 -12.53
CA GLN A 79 1.49 6.86 -12.05
C GLN A 79 0.09 6.76 -11.42
N GLU A 80 -0.31 7.74 -10.61
CA GLU A 80 -1.64 7.78 -10.01
C GLU A 80 -2.77 7.86 -11.05
N ILE A 81 -2.60 8.74 -12.04
CA ILE A 81 -3.55 8.86 -13.17
C ILE A 81 -3.61 7.54 -13.93
N ALA A 82 -2.47 6.93 -14.24
CA ALA A 82 -2.40 5.65 -14.96
C ALA A 82 -3.16 4.53 -14.23
N TYR A 83 -2.98 4.39 -12.92
CA TYR A 83 -3.74 3.44 -12.10
C TYR A 83 -5.25 3.73 -12.10
N GLU A 84 -5.65 5.00 -12.00
CA GLU A 84 -7.06 5.40 -12.02
C GLU A 84 -7.72 5.03 -13.36
N VAL A 85 -7.10 5.39 -14.49
CA VAL A 85 -7.67 5.17 -15.81
C VAL A 85 -7.70 3.69 -16.20
N VAL A 86 -6.71 2.89 -15.78
CA VAL A 86 -6.70 1.44 -15.99
C VAL A 86 -7.80 0.78 -15.19
N LYS A 87 -7.97 1.14 -13.91
CA LYS A 87 -9.08 0.64 -13.10
C LYS A 87 -10.43 0.99 -13.73
N ASN A 88 -10.56 2.18 -14.31
CA ASN A 88 -11.79 2.61 -14.98
C ASN A 88 -12.01 1.90 -16.33
N HIS A 89 -10.94 1.65 -17.09
CA HIS A 89 -10.97 0.89 -18.33
C HIS A 89 -11.48 -0.54 -18.10
N LEU A 90 -10.88 -1.25 -17.13
CA LEU A 90 -11.24 -2.63 -16.80
C LEU A 90 -12.66 -2.80 -16.25
N LYS A 91 -13.23 -1.77 -15.62
CA LYS A 91 -14.62 -1.81 -15.12
C LYS A 91 -15.67 -1.85 -16.24
N LEU A 92 -15.32 -1.41 -17.45
CA LEU A 92 -16.20 -1.44 -18.63
C LEU A 92 -17.63 -0.94 -18.39
N LYS A 93 -17.79 0.12 -17.58
CA LYS A 93 -19.10 0.76 -17.35
C LYS A 93 -19.79 1.09 -18.68
N PRO A 94 -21.13 1.03 -18.75
CA PRO A 94 -21.87 1.32 -19.98
C PRO A 94 -21.60 2.76 -20.44
N LEU A 95 -21.71 2.96 -21.75
CA LEU A 95 -21.62 4.28 -22.37
C LEU A 95 -22.91 5.05 -22.07
N ASP A 96 -22.78 6.36 -21.83
CA ASP A 96 -23.95 7.21 -21.60
C ASP A 96 -24.59 7.62 -22.93
N ILE A 97 -23.79 7.69 -24.00
CA ILE A 97 -24.23 7.87 -25.38
C ILE A 97 -23.42 6.97 -26.31
N GLN A 98 -24.12 6.32 -27.25
CA GLN A 98 -23.52 5.52 -28.31
C GLN A 98 -23.56 6.29 -29.63
N THR A 99 -22.39 6.66 -30.14
CA THR A 99 -22.25 7.39 -31.38
C THR A 99 -20.80 7.34 -31.86
N ASN A 100 -20.63 7.37 -33.17
CA ASN A 100 -19.33 7.54 -33.82
C ASN A 100 -19.12 8.97 -34.33
N ARG A 101 -19.97 9.93 -33.93
CA ARG A 101 -19.91 11.32 -34.39
C ARG A 101 -19.52 12.25 -33.24
N LEU A 102 -18.35 12.88 -33.36
CA LEU A 102 -17.85 13.82 -32.35
C LEU A 102 -18.85 14.97 -32.05
N LYS A 103 -19.55 15.48 -33.07
CA LYS A 103 -20.56 16.54 -32.89
C LYS A 103 -21.70 16.11 -31.95
N GLU A 104 -22.10 14.84 -32.00
CA GLU A 104 -23.16 14.33 -31.12
C GLU A 104 -22.66 14.16 -29.69
N LEU A 105 -21.40 13.75 -29.51
CA LEU A 105 -20.77 13.73 -28.18
C LEU A 105 -20.68 15.14 -27.60
N GLN A 106 -20.21 16.12 -28.38
CA GLN A 106 -20.12 17.50 -27.94
C GLN A 106 -21.49 18.06 -27.53
N ALA A 107 -22.55 17.73 -28.26
CA ALA A 107 -23.91 18.12 -27.91
C ALA A 107 -24.43 17.41 -26.64
N TYR A 108 -24.01 16.17 -26.39
CA TYR A 108 -24.37 15.40 -25.20
C TYR A 108 -23.64 15.87 -23.93
N PHE A 109 -22.37 16.25 -24.05
CA PHE A 109 -21.49 16.61 -22.95
C PHE A 109 -21.68 18.05 -22.44
N THR A 110 -22.89 18.39 -21.99
CA THR A 110 -23.24 19.76 -21.57
C THR A 110 -22.71 20.15 -20.18
N GLN A 111 -22.25 19.19 -19.37
CA GLN A 111 -21.76 19.45 -18.00
C GLN A 111 -20.24 19.65 -17.94
N LEU A 112 -19.54 19.50 -19.07
CA LEU A 112 -18.10 19.75 -19.14
C LEU A 112 -17.84 21.25 -19.27
N ASP A 113 -16.80 21.73 -18.59
CA ASP A 113 -16.25 23.09 -18.75
C ASP A 113 -15.36 23.22 -19.99
N PHE A 114 -15.24 22.14 -20.77
CA PHE A 114 -14.55 22.08 -22.05
C PHE A 114 -15.39 21.29 -23.07
N SER A 115 -15.15 21.51 -24.36
CA SER A 115 -15.74 20.69 -25.41
C SER A 115 -14.77 19.55 -25.76
N PRO A 116 -15.21 18.27 -25.75
CA PRO A 116 -14.38 17.17 -26.23
C PRO A 116 -13.86 17.47 -27.62
N SER A 117 -12.57 17.28 -27.83
CA SER A 117 -11.88 17.65 -29.06
C SER A 117 -11.26 16.43 -29.73
N ARG A 118 -11.02 16.53 -31.03
CA ARG A 118 -10.26 15.52 -31.75
C ARG A 118 -8.78 15.70 -31.43
N SER A 119 -8.08 14.60 -31.16
CA SER A 119 -6.62 14.60 -30.97
C SER A 119 -5.92 14.23 -32.27
N ASN A 120 -4.92 15.02 -32.65
CA ASN A 120 -4.13 14.75 -33.85
C ASN A 120 -3.27 13.49 -33.69
N ILE A 121 -2.71 13.27 -32.50
CA ILE A 121 -1.93 12.07 -32.19
C ILE A 121 -2.81 10.82 -32.29
N LEU A 122 -4.02 10.87 -31.72
CA LEU A 122 -4.96 9.76 -31.73
C LEU A 122 -5.28 9.29 -33.16
N GLU A 123 -5.57 10.22 -34.06
CA GLU A 123 -5.91 9.88 -35.46
C GLU A 123 -4.67 9.51 -36.28
N GLN A 124 -3.61 10.31 -36.24
CA GLN A 124 -2.48 10.17 -37.16
C GLN A 124 -1.47 9.10 -36.72
N LYS A 125 -1.17 9.02 -35.42
CA LYS A 125 -0.16 8.10 -34.88
C LYS A 125 -0.79 6.80 -34.40
N MET A 126 -1.90 6.89 -33.67
CA MET A 126 -2.56 5.72 -33.07
C MET A 126 -3.63 5.09 -33.98
N LYS A 127 -3.92 5.68 -35.14
CA LYS A 127 -4.88 5.19 -36.14
C LYS A 127 -6.32 4.99 -35.59
N LEU A 128 -6.65 5.71 -34.52
CA LEU A 128 -7.95 5.68 -33.85
C LEU A 128 -8.84 6.82 -34.36
N ALA A 129 -9.44 6.60 -35.53
CA ALA A 129 -10.38 7.54 -36.14
C ALA A 129 -11.80 7.42 -35.57
N ASP A 130 -12.61 8.47 -35.69
CA ASP A 130 -14.00 8.55 -35.20
C ASP A 130 -14.89 7.39 -35.67
N LYS A 131 -14.63 6.80 -36.84
CA LYS A 131 -15.38 5.63 -37.34
C LYS A 131 -15.31 4.40 -36.42
N TYR A 132 -14.26 4.31 -35.60
CA TYR A 132 -14.05 3.25 -34.60
C TYR A 132 -14.60 3.61 -33.22
N MET A 133 -15.10 4.83 -33.04
CA MET A 133 -15.65 5.29 -31.77
C MET A 133 -17.01 4.63 -31.52
N LEU A 134 -17.15 3.98 -30.38
CA LEU A 134 -18.41 3.38 -29.93
C LEU A 134 -19.31 4.42 -29.25
N GLY A 135 -18.72 5.44 -28.64
CA GLY A 135 -19.42 6.49 -27.92
C GLY A 135 -18.64 7.01 -26.72
N GLY A 136 -19.35 7.59 -25.76
CA GLY A 136 -18.73 8.21 -24.60
C GLY A 136 -19.59 8.19 -23.34
N ARG A 137 -18.95 8.52 -22.23
CA ARG A 137 -19.57 8.70 -20.91
C ARG A 137 -18.84 9.74 -20.08
N TYR A 138 -19.52 10.28 -19.08
CA TYR A 138 -18.89 11.11 -18.07
C TYR A 138 -18.00 10.26 -17.15
N CYS A 139 -16.85 10.80 -16.79
CA CYS A 139 -15.92 10.23 -15.83
C CYS A 139 -15.31 11.35 -14.98
N SER A 140 -14.36 10.99 -14.13
CA SER A 140 -13.44 11.91 -13.51
C SER A 140 -12.02 11.40 -13.68
N ILE A 141 -11.05 12.32 -13.68
CA ILE A 141 -9.63 12.04 -13.44
C ILE A 141 -9.20 12.96 -12.31
N LYS A 142 -8.60 12.41 -11.25
CA LYS A 142 -8.15 13.21 -10.09
C LYS A 142 -9.24 14.12 -9.50
N GLY A 143 -10.51 13.70 -9.59
CA GLY A 143 -11.67 14.44 -9.10
C GLY A 143 -12.20 15.55 -10.02
N VAL A 144 -11.56 15.79 -11.17
CA VAL A 144 -12.03 16.74 -12.18
C VAL A 144 -12.90 16.01 -13.20
N THR A 145 -14.06 16.58 -13.54
CA THR A 145 -14.98 15.99 -14.53
C THR A 145 -14.29 15.84 -15.89
N ALA A 146 -14.39 14.64 -16.45
CA ALA A 146 -13.70 14.23 -17.65
C ALA A 146 -14.65 13.57 -18.66
N ALA A 147 -14.31 13.64 -19.93
CA ALA A 147 -14.93 12.83 -20.97
C ALA A 147 -14.17 11.50 -21.09
N GLN A 148 -14.89 10.39 -21.09
CA GLN A 148 -14.35 9.07 -21.43
C GLN A 148 -14.98 8.62 -22.74
N LEU A 149 -14.16 8.42 -23.77
CA LEU A 149 -14.55 7.90 -25.07
C LEU A 149 -14.04 6.47 -25.22
N ARG A 150 -14.81 5.63 -25.92
CA ARG A 150 -14.44 4.24 -26.18
C ARG A 150 -14.29 4.02 -27.66
N TYR A 151 -13.21 3.39 -28.06
CA TYR A 151 -12.91 3.01 -29.43
C TYR A 151 -12.74 1.51 -29.53
N GLN A 152 -13.18 0.94 -30.65
CA GLN A 152 -13.04 -0.46 -30.97
C GLN A 152 -12.29 -0.60 -32.28
N THR A 153 -11.06 -1.09 -32.19
CA THR A 153 -10.29 -1.64 -33.31
C THR A 153 -10.28 -3.17 -33.11
N PRO A 154 -9.27 -3.97 -33.52
CA PRO A 154 -9.19 -5.35 -33.01
C PRO A 154 -9.31 -5.39 -31.47
N ASP A 155 -8.71 -4.40 -30.80
CA ASP A 155 -8.70 -4.30 -29.35
C ASP A 155 -9.54 -3.10 -28.86
N LEU A 156 -9.88 -3.15 -27.57
CA LEU A 156 -10.65 -2.09 -26.94
C LEU A 156 -9.73 -0.99 -26.42
N HIS A 157 -9.97 0.24 -26.85
CA HIS A 157 -9.27 1.41 -26.33
C HIS A 157 -10.21 2.32 -25.56
N THR A 158 -9.72 2.92 -24.50
CA THR A 158 -10.44 3.98 -23.77
C THR A 158 -9.61 5.25 -23.75
N PHE A 159 -10.20 6.32 -24.25
CA PHE A 159 -9.58 7.62 -24.37
C PHE A 159 -10.25 8.62 -23.43
N TYR A 160 -9.46 9.31 -22.63
CA TYR A 160 -9.93 10.28 -21.65
C TYR A 160 -9.46 11.68 -22.01
N GLN A 161 -10.34 12.66 -21.78
CA GLN A 161 -10.03 14.08 -21.92
C GLN A 161 -10.47 14.82 -20.67
N VAL A 162 -9.63 15.70 -20.15
CA VAL A 162 -9.92 16.54 -18.97
C VAL A 162 -9.10 17.83 -19.07
N PRO A 163 -9.55 18.99 -18.53
CA PRO A 163 -8.74 20.21 -18.54
C PRO A 163 -7.41 19.99 -17.82
N TYR A 164 -6.31 20.39 -18.44
CA TYR A 164 -4.99 20.20 -17.84
C TYR A 164 -4.76 21.20 -16.71
N ASN A 165 -4.41 20.69 -15.51
CA ASN A 165 -3.98 21.49 -14.39
C ASN A 165 -2.65 20.95 -13.84
N PRO A 166 -1.52 21.68 -13.97
CA PRO A 166 -0.20 21.19 -13.53
C PRO A 166 -0.14 20.93 -12.02
N LYS A 167 -0.99 21.58 -11.22
CA LYS A 167 -1.06 21.32 -9.77
C LYS A 167 -1.72 19.98 -9.42
N LEU A 168 -2.55 19.44 -10.32
CA LEU A 168 -3.28 18.19 -10.10
C LEU A 168 -2.71 17.02 -10.91
N HIS A 169 -2.06 17.32 -12.04
CA HIS A 169 -1.61 16.33 -13.02
C HIS A 169 -0.09 16.21 -13.12
N GLY A 170 0.67 17.09 -12.44
CA GLY A 170 2.12 17.12 -12.54
C GLY A 170 2.60 17.65 -13.88
N ASP A 171 3.82 17.26 -14.27
CA ASP A 171 4.40 17.59 -15.57
C ASP A 171 4.00 16.53 -16.61
N ILE A 172 3.38 16.96 -17.70
CA ILE A 172 2.86 16.11 -18.77
C ILE A 172 3.35 16.66 -20.11
N PRO A 173 3.88 15.82 -21.01
CA PRO A 173 4.44 16.27 -22.28
C PRO A 173 3.37 16.93 -23.17
N ASP A 174 3.72 18.04 -23.77
CA ASP A 174 2.89 18.83 -24.66
C ASP A 174 3.20 18.55 -26.12
N VAL A 175 2.24 17.96 -26.81
CA VAL A 175 2.43 17.53 -28.20
C VAL A 175 2.44 18.71 -29.17
N SER A 176 1.92 19.87 -28.77
CA SER A 176 2.09 21.10 -29.56
C SER A 176 3.55 21.56 -29.59
N GLN A 177 4.38 21.08 -28.68
CA GLN A 177 5.83 21.32 -28.61
C GLN A 177 6.63 20.16 -29.21
N GLN A 178 6.01 19.32 -30.03
CA GLN A 178 6.61 18.13 -30.66
C GLN A 178 7.13 17.07 -29.66
N GLN A 179 6.71 17.15 -28.39
CA GLN A 179 7.02 16.12 -27.40
C GLN A 179 6.21 14.84 -27.70
N MET A 180 6.78 13.68 -27.39
CA MET A 180 6.06 12.41 -27.48
C MET A 180 5.20 12.19 -26.24
N PRO A 181 4.08 11.45 -26.36
CA PRO A 181 3.33 11.00 -25.19
C PRO A 181 4.22 10.22 -24.22
N ASP A 182 3.96 10.38 -22.93
CA ASP A 182 4.55 9.56 -21.89
C ASP A 182 3.82 8.22 -21.86
N THR A 183 4.58 7.12 -21.94
CA THR A 183 4.03 5.75 -21.90
C THR A 183 4.35 5.07 -20.57
N LEU A 184 3.33 4.53 -19.92
CA LEU A 184 3.45 3.72 -18.71
C LEU A 184 2.77 2.37 -18.91
N GLN A 185 3.28 1.34 -18.24
CA GLN A 185 2.68 0.01 -18.22
C GLN A 185 2.05 -0.25 -16.85
N VAL A 186 0.76 -0.56 -16.83
CA VAL A 186 0.00 -0.82 -15.61
C VAL A 186 -0.90 -2.03 -15.81
N ASN A 187 -0.66 -3.10 -15.04
CA ASN A 187 -1.41 -4.37 -15.12
C ASN A 187 -1.40 -4.99 -16.54
N GLY A 188 -0.31 -4.83 -17.30
CA GLY A 188 -0.19 -5.32 -18.66
C GLY A 188 -0.93 -4.50 -19.72
N LEU A 189 -1.49 -3.35 -19.33
CA LEU A 189 -2.10 -2.37 -20.24
C LEU A 189 -1.17 -1.18 -20.41
N GLU A 190 -1.11 -0.70 -21.65
CA GLU A 190 -0.37 0.51 -22.00
C GLU A 190 -1.22 1.74 -21.73
N VAL A 191 -0.63 2.70 -21.04
CA VAL A 191 -1.21 4.01 -20.75
C VAL A 191 -0.34 5.09 -21.38
N GLN A 192 -0.89 5.86 -22.29
CA GLN A 192 -0.22 6.99 -22.90
C GLN A 192 -0.84 8.30 -22.42
N LEU A 193 -0.02 9.24 -21.93
CA LEU A 193 -0.44 10.54 -21.43
C LEU A 193 0.21 11.66 -22.22
N TRP A 194 -0.58 12.66 -22.58
CA TRP A 194 -0.06 13.86 -23.22
C TRP A 194 -0.98 15.05 -23.01
N ARG A 195 -0.47 16.24 -23.28
CA ARG A 195 -1.26 17.48 -23.33
C ARG A 195 -1.46 17.89 -24.77
N GLU A 196 -2.69 18.27 -25.10
CA GLU A 196 -3.06 18.83 -26.41
C GLU A 196 -4.20 19.83 -26.22
N ASN A 197 -4.11 21.02 -26.84
CA ASN A 197 -5.15 22.06 -26.76
C ASN A 197 -5.60 22.45 -25.34
N GLY A 198 -4.67 22.41 -24.37
CA GLY A 198 -4.98 22.71 -22.96
C GLY A 198 -5.70 21.58 -22.21
N LEU A 199 -5.89 20.41 -22.83
CA LEU A 199 -6.47 19.23 -22.21
C LEU A 199 -5.36 18.21 -21.91
N LEU A 200 -5.49 17.54 -20.77
CA LEU A 200 -4.83 16.26 -20.51
C LEU A 200 -5.59 15.18 -21.28
N MET A 201 -4.86 14.47 -22.12
CA MET A 201 -5.31 13.37 -22.94
C MET A 201 -4.67 12.09 -22.40
N VAL A 202 -5.48 11.04 -22.21
CA VAL A 202 -4.98 9.74 -21.75
C VAL A 202 -5.58 8.63 -22.58
N LEU A 203 -4.75 7.79 -23.18
CA LEU A 203 -5.17 6.60 -23.92
C LEU A 203 -4.80 5.35 -23.13
N VAL A 204 -5.74 4.44 -23.00
CA VAL A 204 -5.52 3.10 -22.42
C VAL A 204 -5.90 2.06 -23.45
N GLY A 205 -5.04 1.05 -23.64
CA GLY A 205 -5.29 -0.10 -24.50
C GLY A 205 -4.34 -1.25 -24.21
N GLU A 206 -4.46 -2.30 -25.00
CA GLU A 206 -3.47 -3.38 -25.03
C GLU A 206 -2.19 -2.86 -25.70
N GLY A 207 -1.04 -3.25 -25.15
CA GLY A 207 0.30 -2.83 -25.59
C GLY A 207 1.11 -3.97 -26.20
#